data_AF-A0AAI8IEA2-F1
#
_entry.id   AF-A0AAI8IEA2-F1
#
_cell.length_a   1.000
_cell.length_b   1.000
_cell.length_c   1.000
_cell.angle_alpha   90.00
_cell.angle_beta   90.00
_cell.angle_gamma   90.00
#
_symmetry.space_group_name_H-M   'P 1'
#
loop_
_entity.id
_entity.type
_entity.pdbx_description
1 polymer ?
#
loop_
_entity_poly.entity_id
_entity_poly.type
_entity_poly.pdbx_seq_one_letter_code
_entity_poly.pdbx_strand_id
1 'polypeptide(L)'
;MSQSSIPSSASSPPPDGGAPAWPGTSPPGTGLGEESFSDLVRGICFKTGPPRTVGVELEWLVHDAADPLREVSADRLRAAHTVLKDLPLNSLFTVEPGGQLELSSAPAPSLAVCVEQVSADMVVLRGALAALGLRVTGLGTEPSLPGERLLREPRYDAMERYLDRAGPAGRHMMRSSASVQVCLDAGYEEPGPQGHHRRWHLAHLLGPVLVAAFANSPVHEGRLTGWRSTRQSLWAEIEPGRSAAPPLDAEPRAAWTERVLDAPVMCVRAEEGPWDAPEGLTFRDWVRGKGPRPVTEEDLAYHLTTLFPPVRPRGHLELRMIDAQPGEDGWRVPLAVTCALFDDAEATETAYRIVKPLAERATGGPAPHNALWEEAARSGLADPELREAATACFATALQALPRLGAGEELTAQVAAFTERYPRAGRCPADDFLDTCLDIRPGRGPAEGPAAHGTVRGEDAPA
;
A
#
# COMPACT_ATOMS: atom_id res chain seq x y z
N MET A 1 38.57 -13.27 44.84
CA MET A 1 37.15 -13.09 44.48
C MET A 1 37.13 -12.41 43.12
N SER A 2 36.72 -13.16 42.11
CA SER A 2 37.03 -12.90 40.70
C SER A 2 36.16 -11.78 40.12
N GLN A 3 36.80 -10.95 39.31
CA GLN A 3 36.15 -10.06 38.34
C GLN A 3 35.45 -10.92 37.28
N SER A 4 34.26 -10.50 36.82
CA SER A 4 33.70 -10.94 35.55
C SER A 4 32.96 -9.78 34.89
N SER A 5 33.56 -9.33 33.79
CA SER A 5 33.07 -8.37 32.82
C SER A 5 31.89 -8.95 32.05
N ILE A 6 30.83 -8.17 31.85
CA ILE A 6 29.74 -8.48 30.91
C ILE A 6 30.12 -7.87 29.56
N PRO A 7 30.19 -8.64 28.46
CA PRO A 7 30.58 -8.10 27.17
C PRO A 7 29.42 -7.30 26.55
N SER A 8 29.78 -6.11 26.06
CA SER A 8 28.96 -5.32 25.14
C SER A 8 29.01 -5.98 23.76
N SER A 9 27.87 -6.40 23.24
CA SER A 9 27.72 -6.76 21.81
C SER A 9 26.55 -5.96 21.25
N ALA A 10 26.88 -4.83 20.62
CA ALA A 10 25.97 -4.09 19.78
C ALA A 10 25.73 -4.91 18.51
N SER A 11 24.56 -5.55 18.40
CA SER A 11 24.04 -6.02 17.12
C SER A 11 23.18 -4.90 16.54
N SER A 12 23.55 -4.41 15.36
CA SER A 12 22.71 -3.51 14.57
C SER A 12 21.32 -4.13 14.37
N PRO A 13 20.23 -3.34 14.47
CA PRO A 13 18.89 -3.84 14.22
C PRO A 13 18.71 -4.14 12.71
N PRO A 14 17.85 -5.10 12.32
CA PRO A 14 17.54 -5.33 10.91
C PRO A 14 16.79 -4.12 10.33
N PRO A 15 17.05 -3.72 9.08
CA PRO A 15 16.51 -2.50 8.47
C PRO A 15 15.05 -2.62 7.99
N ASP A 16 14.27 -3.57 8.50
CA ASP A 16 12.92 -3.85 8.02
C ASP A 16 11.92 -3.82 9.17
N GLY A 17 10.78 -3.14 8.95
CA GLY A 17 9.57 -3.19 9.78
C GLY A 17 9.40 -4.56 10.44
N GLY A 18 9.65 -4.58 11.76
CA GLY A 18 9.90 -5.81 12.50
C GLY A 18 8.87 -6.88 12.19
N ALA A 19 9.34 -8.03 11.70
CA ALA A 19 8.53 -9.24 11.64
C ALA A 19 7.88 -9.45 13.02
N PRO A 20 6.61 -9.89 13.09
CA PRO A 20 5.94 -10.12 14.37
C PRO A 20 6.81 -11.03 15.25
N ALA A 21 6.90 -10.72 16.54
CA ALA A 21 7.61 -11.59 17.48
C ALA A 21 6.97 -12.99 17.46
N TRP A 22 7.71 -13.97 16.95
CA TRP A 22 7.30 -15.37 16.90
C TRP A 22 7.46 -16.00 18.29
N PRO A 23 6.46 -16.74 18.79
CA PRO A 23 6.65 -17.52 20.01
C PRO A 23 7.71 -18.61 19.74
N GLY A 24 8.72 -18.67 20.63
CA GLY A 24 9.80 -19.66 20.76
C GLY A 24 9.96 -20.73 19.67
N THR A 25 11.15 -20.74 19.04
CA THR A 25 11.59 -21.73 18.05
C THR A 25 11.34 -23.16 18.51
N SER A 26 10.58 -23.93 17.72
CA SER A 26 10.54 -25.39 17.81
C SER A 26 11.95 -25.97 17.64
N PRO A 27 12.33 -27.04 18.36
CA PRO A 27 13.67 -27.64 18.24
C PRO A 27 13.92 -28.15 16.80
N PRO A 28 15.15 -28.01 16.28
CA PRO A 28 15.47 -28.42 14.91
C PRO A 28 15.37 -29.95 14.77
N GLY A 29 14.58 -30.43 13.79
CA GLY A 29 14.68 -31.84 13.36
C GLY A 29 13.38 -32.56 12.98
N THR A 30 12.21 -32.00 13.20
CA THR A 30 10.95 -32.54 12.65
C THR A 30 10.33 -31.48 11.76
N GLY A 31 10.36 -31.69 10.44
CA GLY A 31 9.72 -30.77 9.50
C GLY A 31 8.26 -30.56 9.91
N LEU A 32 7.88 -29.31 10.17
CA LEU A 32 6.50 -28.97 10.49
C LEU A 32 5.61 -29.37 9.32
N GLY A 33 4.49 -30.00 9.62
CA GLY A 33 3.50 -30.38 8.61
C GLY A 33 2.70 -29.18 8.13
N GLU A 34 1.95 -29.36 7.05
CA GLU A 34 1.01 -28.36 6.50
C GLU A 34 0.00 -27.86 7.55
N GLU A 35 -0.48 -28.76 8.42
CA GLU A 35 -1.36 -28.42 9.54
C GLU A 35 -0.69 -27.47 10.54
N SER A 36 0.56 -27.73 10.92
CA SER A 36 1.31 -26.87 11.84
C SER A 36 1.52 -25.46 11.27
N PHE A 37 1.89 -25.34 9.98
CA PHE A 37 1.99 -24.04 9.33
C PHE A 37 0.64 -23.34 9.18
N SER A 38 -0.43 -24.10 8.94
CA SER A 38 -1.79 -23.56 8.91
C SER A 38 -2.16 -22.93 10.25
N ASP A 39 -1.88 -23.62 11.35
CA ASP A 39 -2.18 -23.12 12.70
C ASP A 39 -1.34 -21.88 13.05
N LEU A 40 -0.08 -21.83 12.62
CA LEU A 40 0.76 -20.63 12.73
C LEU A 40 0.12 -19.45 12.00
N VAL A 41 -0.29 -19.60 10.74
CA VAL A 41 -0.93 -18.52 9.97
C VAL A 41 -2.21 -18.03 10.65
N ARG A 42 -3.07 -18.94 11.09
CA ARG A 42 -4.33 -18.61 11.80
C ARG A 42 -4.08 -17.83 13.09
N GLY A 43 -3.06 -18.23 13.86
CA GLY A 43 -2.72 -17.62 15.14
C GLY A 43 -2.03 -16.26 15.04
N ILE A 44 -1.17 -16.05 14.04
CA ILE A 44 -0.38 -14.81 13.93
C ILE A 44 -1.08 -13.72 13.13
N CYS A 45 -1.86 -14.07 12.10
CA CYS A 45 -2.39 -13.10 11.15
C CYS A 45 -3.67 -12.41 11.68
N PHE A 46 -4.43 -13.08 12.54
CA PHE A 46 -5.69 -12.58 13.10
C PHE A 46 -5.66 -12.62 14.63
N LYS A 47 -4.88 -11.73 15.24
CA LYS A 47 -4.88 -11.57 16.69
C LYS A 47 -6.14 -10.83 17.11
N THR A 48 -7.03 -11.54 17.78
CA THR A 48 -8.32 -11.00 18.20
C THR A 48 -8.24 -10.38 19.59
N GLY A 49 -9.08 -9.37 19.79
CA GLY A 49 -9.14 -8.59 21.00
C GLY A 49 -9.92 -7.29 20.78
N PRO A 50 -10.17 -6.52 21.85
CA PRO A 50 -10.80 -5.22 21.73
C PRO A 50 -10.00 -4.32 20.76
N PRO A 51 -10.63 -3.72 19.73
CA PRO A 51 -9.93 -2.77 18.86
C PRO A 51 -9.64 -1.51 19.67
N ARG A 52 -8.35 -1.31 20.00
CA ARG A 52 -7.86 -0.25 20.89
C ARG A 52 -6.69 0.50 20.31
N THR A 53 -6.10 -0.01 19.23
CA THR A 53 -4.92 0.56 18.62
C THR A 53 -5.11 0.83 17.14
N VAL A 54 -4.47 1.90 16.72
CA VAL A 54 -4.36 2.33 15.32
C VAL A 54 -2.90 2.62 15.02
N GLY A 55 -2.47 2.28 13.82
CA GLY A 55 -1.21 2.72 13.25
C GLY A 55 -1.38 3.23 11.82
N VAL A 56 -0.34 3.83 11.30
CA VAL A 56 -0.25 4.22 9.89
C VAL A 56 1.16 4.00 9.38
N GLU A 57 1.28 3.43 8.19
CA GLU A 57 2.52 3.41 7.43
C GLU A 57 2.40 4.42 6.28
N LEU A 58 3.40 5.27 6.15
CA LEU A 58 3.39 6.40 5.23
C LEU A 58 4.62 6.34 4.35
N GLU A 59 4.41 6.26 3.04
CA GLU A 59 5.48 6.32 2.06
C GLU A 59 5.42 7.66 1.32
N TRP A 60 6.59 8.17 0.92
CA TRP A 60 6.68 9.36 0.08
C TRP A 60 7.79 9.26 -0.96
N LEU A 61 7.51 9.84 -2.13
CA LEU A 61 8.53 10.17 -3.11
C LEU A 61 9.40 11.32 -2.60
N VAL A 62 10.67 11.34 -3.01
CA VAL A 62 11.64 12.38 -2.65
C VAL A 62 11.99 13.20 -3.87
N HIS A 63 11.74 14.51 -3.80
CA HIS A 63 12.04 15.45 -4.87
C HIS A 63 12.99 16.55 -4.41
N ASP A 64 13.63 17.22 -5.37
CA ASP A 64 14.37 18.45 -5.11
C ASP A 64 13.40 19.54 -4.61
N ALA A 65 13.82 20.28 -3.58
CA ALA A 65 12.96 21.28 -2.94
C ALA A 65 12.75 22.52 -3.80
N ALA A 66 13.71 22.88 -4.65
CA ALA A 66 13.66 24.06 -5.50
C ALA A 66 12.97 23.79 -6.84
N ASP A 67 13.16 22.58 -7.38
CA ASP A 67 12.59 22.17 -8.66
C ASP A 67 12.11 20.71 -8.59
N PRO A 68 10.81 20.47 -8.38
CA PRO A 68 10.27 19.11 -8.26
C PRO A 68 10.44 18.22 -9.48
N LEU A 69 10.72 18.79 -10.66
CA LEU A 69 10.98 18.04 -11.89
C LEU A 69 12.46 17.70 -12.06
N ARG A 70 13.34 18.25 -11.21
CA ARG A 70 14.76 17.91 -11.21
C ARG A 70 14.95 16.55 -10.56
N GLU A 71 15.54 15.64 -11.33
CA GLU A 71 15.94 14.33 -10.85
C GLU A 71 16.89 14.46 -9.66
N VAL A 72 16.57 13.73 -8.58
CA VAL A 72 17.46 13.58 -7.43
C VAL A 72 18.37 12.38 -7.69
N SER A 73 19.66 12.63 -7.91
CA SER A 73 20.63 11.56 -8.17
C SER A 73 20.66 10.50 -7.05
N ALA A 74 20.93 9.25 -7.41
CA ALA A 74 21.04 8.14 -6.47
C ALA A 74 22.03 8.39 -5.31
N ASP A 75 23.17 9.03 -5.57
CA ASP A 75 24.15 9.36 -4.53
C ASP A 75 23.64 10.40 -3.53
N ARG A 76 22.86 11.38 -4.02
CA ARG A 76 22.20 12.37 -3.16
C ARG A 76 21.12 11.72 -2.29
N LEU A 77 20.35 10.78 -2.83
CA LEU A 77 19.37 10.00 -2.06
C LEU A 77 20.07 9.16 -0.99
N ARG A 78 21.11 8.40 -1.34
CA ARG A 78 21.91 7.61 -0.37
C ARG A 78 22.51 8.47 0.75
N ALA A 79 23.05 9.64 0.39
CA ALA A 79 23.57 10.59 1.37
C ALA A 79 22.47 11.10 2.30
N ALA A 80 21.29 11.42 1.76
CA ALA A 80 20.14 11.81 2.56
C ALA A 80 19.70 10.69 3.50
N HIS A 81 19.51 9.46 3.00
CA HIS A 81 19.12 8.30 3.82
C HIS A 81 20.08 8.06 4.99
N THR A 82 21.38 8.27 4.79
CA THR A 82 22.40 8.15 5.84
C THR A 82 22.18 9.16 6.97
N VAL A 83 21.68 10.36 6.68
CA VAL A 83 21.35 11.37 7.69
C VAL A 83 19.99 11.06 8.33
N LEU A 84 19.01 10.64 7.53
CA LEU A 84 17.64 10.46 7.98
C LEU A 84 17.45 9.25 8.90
N LYS A 85 18.24 8.18 8.72
CA LYS A 85 18.17 6.96 9.56
C LYS A 85 18.43 7.20 11.04
N ASP A 86 19.18 8.26 11.37
CA ASP A 86 19.61 8.57 12.74
C ASP A 86 18.71 9.65 13.38
N LEU A 87 17.60 10.02 12.72
CA LEU A 87 16.64 10.97 13.27
C LEU A 87 15.95 10.40 14.52
N PRO A 88 15.69 11.23 15.54
CA PRO A 88 15.01 10.80 16.77
C PRO A 88 13.49 10.72 16.55
N LEU A 89 13.05 9.77 15.72
CA LEU A 89 11.64 9.55 15.41
C LEU A 89 11.03 8.51 16.34
N ASN A 90 9.74 8.65 16.63
CA ASN A 90 8.96 7.63 17.34
C ASN A 90 8.59 6.48 16.41
N SER A 91 8.31 6.80 15.15
CA SER A 91 8.04 5.86 14.08
C SER A 91 9.33 5.19 13.61
N LEU A 92 9.21 3.95 13.15
CA LEU A 92 10.31 3.29 12.45
C LEU A 92 10.48 3.94 11.07
N PHE A 93 11.71 4.35 10.76
CA PHE A 93 12.07 4.86 9.45
C PHE A 93 12.74 3.78 8.60
N THR A 94 12.26 3.63 7.38
CA THR A 94 12.74 2.67 6.38
C THR A 94 12.84 3.37 5.02
N VAL A 95 13.48 2.68 4.08
CA VAL A 95 13.60 3.13 2.69
C VAL A 95 13.09 2.02 1.80
N GLU A 96 12.26 2.39 0.83
CA GLU A 96 11.72 1.48 -0.18
C GLU A 96 12.69 1.31 -1.37
N PRO A 97 12.51 0.30 -2.25
CA PRO A 97 13.52 -0.05 -3.26
C PRO A 97 13.99 1.10 -4.15
N GLY A 98 13.07 2.01 -4.50
CA GLY A 98 13.33 3.19 -5.34
C GLY A 98 13.87 4.41 -4.59
N GLY A 99 14.11 4.30 -3.28
CA GLY A 99 14.56 5.42 -2.43
C GLY A 99 13.44 6.25 -1.82
N GLN A 100 12.19 5.82 -1.98
CA GLN A 100 11.06 6.39 -1.28
C GLN A 100 11.28 6.23 0.23
N LEU A 101 10.80 7.21 0.99
CA LEU A 101 10.92 7.18 2.45
C LEU A 101 9.67 6.56 3.02
N GLU A 102 9.83 5.73 4.03
CA GLU A 102 8.71 5.17 4.78
C GLU A 102 8.82 5.51 6.27
N LEU A 103 7.69 5.86 6.87
CA LEU A 103 7.50 5.90 8.31
C LEU A 103 6.41 4.91 8.70
N SER A 104 6.75 3.92 9.51
CA SER A 104 5.80 3.02 10.17
C SER A 104 5.59 3.48 11.61
N SER A 105 4.39 3.98 11.92
CA SER A 105 4.08 4.46 13.27
C SER A 105 4.13 3.34 14.31
N ALA A 106 4.43 3.69 15.56
CA ALA A 106 4.10 2.80 16.67
C ALA A 106 2.57 2.63 16.77
N PRO A 107 2.06 1.48 17.29
CA PRO A 107 0.64 1.34 17.59
C PRO A 107 0.21 2.35 18.66
N ALA A 108 -0.71 3.24 18.31
CA ALA A 108 -1.20 4.30 19.18
C ALA A 108 -2.55 3.91 19.81
N PRO A 109 -2.84 4.31 21.07
CA PRO A 109 -4.07 3.96 21.77
C PRO A 109 -5.31 4.73 21.30
N SER A 110 -5.15 5.69 20.39
CA SER A 110 -6.26 6.44 19.79
C SER A 110 -5.84 7.13 18.50
N LEU A 111 -6.82 7.52 17.69
CA LEU A 111 -6.61 8.34 16.48
C LEU A 111 -5.86 9.64 16.80
N ALA A 112 -6.25 10.34 17.87
CA ALA A 112 -5.63 11.61 18.25
C ALA A 112 -4.14 11.44 18.60
N VAL A 113 -3.79 10.40 19.36
CA VAL A 113 -2.39 10.12 19.74
C VAL A 113 -1.57 9.71 18.51
N CYS A 114 -2.13 8.89 17.62
CA CYS A 114 -1.48 8.54 16.36
C CYS A 114 -1.17 9.79 15.53
N VAL A 115 -2.16 10.66 15.38
CA VAL A 115 -2.02 11.90 14.61
C VAL A 115 -0.95 12.81 15.22
N GLU A 116 -0.95 12.98 16.54
CA GLU A 116 0.04 13.79 17.25
C GLU A 116 1.47 13.27 17.06
N GLN A 117 1.70 11.98 17.30
CA GLN A 117 3.03 11.36 17.25
C GLN A 117 3.61 11.38 15.84
N VAL A 118 2.82 10.99 14.83
CA VAL A 118 3.28 10.97 13.44
C VAL A 118 3.46 12.40 12.92
N SER A 119 2.64 13.37 13.33
CA SER A 119 2.85 14.77 12.96
C SER A 119 4.15 15.33 13.54
N ALA A 120 4.50 14.98 14.79
CA ALA A 120 5.79 15.34 15.39
C ALA A 120 6.98 14.75 14.62
N ASP A 121 6.92 13.47 14.27
CA ASP A 121 7.96 12.82 13.45
C ASP A 121 8.10 13.49 12.08
N MET A 122 6.97 13.86 11.45
CA MET A 122 6.94 14.54 10.17
C MET A 122 7.59 15.93 10.21
N VAL A 123 7.42 16.68 11.30
CA VAL A 123 8.12 17.97 11.47
C VAL A 123 9.64 17.77 11.47
N VAL A 124 10.14 16.75 12.19
CA VAL A 124 11.57 16.42 12.25
C VAL A 124 12.08 15.98 10.87
N LEU A 125 11.39 15.04 10.21
CA LEU A 125 11.75 14.53 8.90
C LEU A 125 11.79 15.64 7.84
N ARG A 126 10.75 16.48 7.77
CA ARG A 126 10.67 17.59 6.82
C ARG A 126 11.77 18.63 7.07
N GLY A 127 12.06 18.94 8.33
CA GLY A 127 13.15 19.85 8.70
C GLY A 127 14.52 19.34 8.22
N ALA A 128 14.79 18.05 8.42
CA ALA A 128 16.03 17.42 7.98
C ALA A 128 16.16 17.39 6.44
N LEU A 129 15.08 17.04 5.73
CA LEU A 129 15.05 17.05 4.26
C LEU A 129 15.25 18.46 3.69
N ALA A 130 14.61 19.46 4.27
CA ALA A 130 14.76 20.85 3.84
C ALA A 130 16.21 21.33 3.95
N ALA A 131 16.92 20.94 5.02
CA ALA A 131 18.36 21.23 5.17
C ALA A 131 19.24 20.56 4.09
N LEU A 132 18.76 19.48 3.47
CA LEU A 132 19.41 18.79 2.35
C LEU A 132 18.92 19.30 0.97
N GLY A 133 18.07 20.33 0.94
CA GLY A 133 17.43 20.83 -0.27
C GLY A 133 16.47 19.82 -0.92
N LEU A 134 15.93 18.91 -0.13
CA LEU A 134 15.00 17.87 -0.54
C LEU A 134 13.63 18.09 0.10
N ARG A 135 12.60 17.45 -0.45
CA ARG A 135 11.26 17.40 0.13
C ARG A 135 10.60 16.07 -0.15
N VAL A 136 9.68 15.68 0.72
CA VAL A 136 8.71 14.61 0.43
C VAL A 136 7.59 15.14 -0.45
N THR A 137 7.01 14.28 -1.28
CA THR A 137 5.83 14.60 -2.09
C THR A 137 4.85 13.43 -2.02
N GLY A 138 3.60 13.73 -1.64
CA GLY A 138 2.53 12.75 -1.60
C GLY A 138 1.85 12.60 -2.96
N LEU A 139 2.28 11.59 -3.71
CA LEU A 139 1.70 11.13 -4.97
C LEU A 139 1.74 9.60 -4.99
N GLY A 140 0.71 8.96 -5.52
CA GLY A 140 0.65 7.50 -5.57
C GLY A 140 1.72 6.87 -6.47
N THR A 141 2.15 7.59 -7.51
CA THR A 141 3.24 7.19 -8.41
C THR A 141 4.15 8.37 -8.76
N GLU A 142 5.42 8.07 -9.02
CA GLU A 142 6.38 9.01 -9.62
C GLU A 142 5.87 9.45 -11.01
N PRO A 143 5.61 10.76 -11.21
CA PRO A 143 5.15 11.26 -12.50
C PRO A 143 6.20 11.13 -13.60
N SER A 144 7.49 11.21 -13.27
CA SER A 144 8.59 11.11 -14.24
C SER A 144 8.97 9.65 -14.53
N LEU A 145 10.04 9.43 -15.31
CA LEU A 145 10.57 8.08 -15.53
C LEU A 145 11.15 7.56 -14.21
N PRO A 146 10.84 6.31 -13.82
CA PRO A 146 11.36 5.74 -12.58
C PRO A 146 12.90 5.67 -12.61
N GLY A 147 13.54 6.33 -11.64
CA GLY A 147 14.99 6.21 -11.41
C GLY A 147 15.41 4.78 -11.04
N GLU A 148 16.69 4.46 -11.13
CA GLU A 148 17.20 3.11 -10.84
C GLU A 148 16.84 2.61 -9.43
N ARG A 149 16.75 1.29 -9.25
CA ARG A 149 16.59 0.72 -7.90
C ARG A 149 17.82 1.04 -7.05
N LEU A 150 17.59 1.65 -5.90
CA LEU A 150 18.63 2.07 -4.96
C LEU A 150 19.10 0.94 -4.06
N LEU A 151 18.16 0.19 -3.52
CA LEU A 151 18.41 -0.89 -2.58
C LEU A 151 18.81 -2.18 -3.31
N ARG A 152 19.91 -2.81 -2.91
CA ARG A 152 20.57 -3.94 -3.62
C ARG A 152 20.70 -5.20 -2.77
N GLU A 153 19.99 -5.26 -1.65
CA GLU A 153 19.92 -6.43 -0.79
C GLU A 153 19.38 -7.64 -1.58
N PRO A 154 19.84 -8.87 -1.30
CA PRO A 154 19.43 -10.07 -2.05
C PRO A 154 17.91 -10.25 -2.19
N ARG A 155 17.13 -9.76 -1.21
CA ARG A 155 15.67 -9.75 -1.25
C ARG A 155 15.10 -9.02 -2.46
N TYR A 156 15.64 -7.85 -2.77
CA TYR A 156 15.11 -6.99 -3.82
C TYR A 156 15.59 -7.44 -5.19
N ASP A 157 16.79 -8.02 -5.27
CA ASP A 157 17.28 -8.67 -6.49
C ASP A 157 16.44 -9.90 -6.86
N ALA A 158 16.03 -10.70 -5.87
CA ALA A 158 15.14 -11.84 -6.09
C ALA A 158 13.71 -11.38 -6.41
N MET A 159 13.17 -10.39 -5.68
CA MET A 159 11.84 -9.84 -5.91
C MET A 159 11.69 -9.21 -7.30
N GLU A 160 12.66 -8.40 -7.74
CA GLU A 160 12.65 -7.80 -9.08
C GLU A 160 12.67 -8.87 -10.17
N ARG A 161 13.58 -9.86 -10.08
CA ARG A 161 13.65 -10.97 -11.05
C ARG A 161 12.40 -11.84 -11.06
N TYR A 162 11.76 -12.04 -9.92
CA TYR A 162 10.49 -12.76 -9.83
C TYR A 162 9.36 -11.97 -10.52
N LEU A 163 9.21 -10.69 -10.18
CA LEU A 163 8.11 -9.86 -10.67
C LEU A 163 8.24 -9.52 -12.17
N ASP A 164 9.46 -9.37 -12.69
CA ASP A 164 9.70 -9.07 -14.11
C ASP A 164 9.18 -10.14 -15.08
N ARG A 165 8.90 -11.35 -14.58
CA ARG A 165 8.30 -12.43 -15.38
C ARG A 165 6.88 -12.10 -15.85
N ALA A 166 6.14 -11.33 -15.05
CA ALA A 166 4.77 -10.91 -15.37
C ALA A 166 4.72 -9.59 -16.18
N GLY A 167 5.86 -8.89 -16.30
CA GLY A 167 5.95 -7.59 -16.94
C GLY A 167 6.53 -6.51 -16.01
N PRO A 168 6.52 -5.24 -16.44
CA PRO A 168 7.23 -4.17 -15.74
C PRO A 168 6.50 -3.65 -14.50
N ALA A 169 5.22 -3.96 -14.30
CA ALA A 169 4.40 -3.39 -13.23
C ALA A 169 4.99 -3.60 -11.82
N GLY A 170 5.55 -4.78 -11.55
CA GLY A 170 6.19 -5.05 -10.27
C GLY A 170 7.44 -4.20 -10.01
N ARG A 171 8.24 -3.90 -11.04
CA ARG A 171 9.35 -2.94 -10.92
C ARG A 171 8.86 -1.53 -10.64
N HIS A 172 7.79 -1.10 -11.30
CA HIS A 172 7.20 0.22 -11.06
C HIS A 172 6.61 0.32 -9.65
N MET A 173 5.94 -0.73 -9.18
CA MET A 173 5.51 -0.85 -7.79
C MET A 173 6.68 -0.64 -6.83
N MET A 174 7.77 -1.38 -7.02
CA MET A 174 8.94 -1.28 -6.13
C MET A 174 9.61 0.11 -6.15
N ARG A 175 9.73 0.72 -7.32
CA ARG A 175 10.64 1.86 -7.54
C ARG A 175 9.97 3.22 -7.61
N SER A 176 8.65 3.25 -7.80
CA SER A 176 7.98 4.49 -8.20
C SER A 176 6.58 4.65 -7.62
N SER A 177 6.24 3.96 -6.54
CA SER A 177 4.98 4.19 -5.82
C SER A 177 5.19 4.71 -4.41
N ALA A 178 4.15 5.33 -3.87
CA ALA A 178 4.03 5.65 -2.47
C ALA A 178 2.56 5.57 -2.01
N SER A 179 2.32 5.21 -0.75
CA SER A 179 1.00 4.97 -0.18
C SER A 179 0.80 5.56 1.22
N VAL A 180 -0.48 5.60 1.61
CA VAL A 180 -0.89 5.65 3.02
C VAL A 180 -1.48 4.29 3.35
N GLN A 181 -0.94 3.59 4.34
CA GLN A 181 -1.46 2.30 4.76
C GLN A 181 -2.02 2.43 6.18
N VAL A 182 -3.31 2.12 6.36
CA VAL A 182 -3.98 2.26 7.67
C VAL A 182 -3.98 0.91 8.36
N CYS A 183 -3.45 0.86 9.58
CA CYS A 183 -3.30 -0.36 10.37
C CYS A 183 -4.31 -0.33 11.52
N LEU A 184 -5.23 -1.29 11.55
CA LEU A 184 -6.31 -1.37 12.53
C LEU A 184 -6.34 -2.75 13.18
N ASP A 185 -6.61 -2.80 14.48
CA ASP A 185 -6.84 -4.09 15.16
C ASP A 185 -7.87 -4.95 14.42
N ALA A 186 -7.62 -6.27 14.42
CA ALA A 186 -8.52 -7.23 13.76
C ALA A 186 -9.92 -7.23 14.39
N GLY A 187 -10.02 -6.97 15.70
CA GLY A 187 -11.28 -6.91 16.43
C GLY A 187 -11.56 -8.16 17.26
N TYR A 188 -12.78 -8.24 17.80
CA TYR A 188 -13.17 -9.30 18.73
C TYR A 188 -13.25 -10.67 18.05
N GLU A 189 -13.09 -11.72 18.85
CA GLU A 189 -13.35 -13.09 18.39
C GLU A 189 -14.85 -13.28 18.13
N GLU A 190 -15.68 -12.70 19.00
CA GLU A 190 -17.12 -12.79 18.95
C GLU A 190 -17.72 -12.08 17.73
N PRO A 191 -18.83 -12.59 17.17
CA PRO A 191 -19.54 -11.92 16.10
C PRO A 191 -20.06 -10.53 16.52
N GLY A 192 -20.08 -9.59 15.59
CA GLY A 192 -20.66 -8.27 15.78
C GLY A 192 -20.00 -7.22 14.90
N PRO A 193 -20.44 -5.94 14.99
CA PRO A 193 -19.85 -4.82 14.25
C PRO A 193 -18.32 -4.74 14.40
N GLN A 194 -17.85 -4.99 15.63
CA GLN A 194 -16.43 -4.94 15.99
C GLN A 194 -15.73 -6.31 16.00
N GLY A 195 -16.42 -7.36 15.54
CA GLY A 195 -15.84 -8.69 15.40
C GLY A 195 -14.93 -8.79 14.17
N HIS A 196 -13.93 -9.66 14.23
CA HIS A 196 -12.90 -9.73 13.18
C HIS A 196 -13.43 -10.12 11.81
N HIS A 197 -14.43 -10.99 11.72
CA HIS A 197 -15.12 -11.28 10.46
C HIS A 197 -15.70 -10.02 9.82
N ARG A 198 -16.42 -9.22 10.62
CA ARG A 198 -17.10 -8.01 10.14
C ARG A 198 -16.11 -6.95 9.70
N ARG A 199 -15.05 -6.72 10.48
CA ARG A 199 -13.98 -5.78 10.14
C ARG A 199 -13.21 -6.25 8.89
N TRP A 200 -12.93 -7.55 8.76
CA TRP A 200 -12.33 -8.13 7.56
C TRP A 200 -13.19 -7.90 6.30
N HIS A 201 -14.49 -8.17 6.38
CA HIS A 201 -15.43 -7.93 5.27
C HIS A 201 -15.55 -6.45 4.93
N LEU A 202 -15.69 -5.59 5.94
CA LEU A 202 -15.78 -4.15 5.73
C LEU A 202 -14.51 -3.61 5.05
N ALA A 203 -13.31 -4.06 5.42
CA ALA A 203 -12.06 -3.63 4.79
C ALA A 203 -12.01 -3.92 3.29
N HIS A 204 -12.51 -5.07 2.86
CA HIS A 204 -12.54 -5.41 1.44
C HIS A 204 -13.66 -4.68 0.68
N LEU A 205 -14.84 -4.53 1.28
CA LEU A 205 -15.97 -3.84 0.67
C LEU A 205 -15.75 -2.32 0.57
N LEU A 206 -15.09 -1.74 1.56
CA LEU A 206 -14.74 -0.31 1.58
C LEU A 206 -13.55 0.01 0.66
N GLY A 207 -12.72 -0.98 0.32
CA GLY A 207 -11.51 -0.80 -0.49
C GLY A 207 -11.70 0.02 -1.78
N PRO A 208 -12.67 -0.30 -2.66
CA PRO A 208 -12.94 0.50 -3.87
C PRO A 208 -13.34 1.94 -3.58
N VAL A 209 -14.08 2.19 -2.49
CA VAL A 209 -14.46 3.53 -2.07
C VAL A 209 -13.23 4.33 -1.63
N LEU A 210 -12.31 3.70 -0.90
CA LEU A 210 -11.04 4.32 -0.51
C LEU A 210 -10.14 4.59 -1.72
N VAL A 211 -10.01 3.63 -2.63
CA VAL A 211 -9.27 3.83 -3.90
C VAL A 211 -9.84 5.03 -4.65
N ALA A 212 -11.15 5.07 -4.84
CA ALA A 212 -11.80 6.13 -5.60
C ALA A 212 -11.66 7.51 -4.95
N ALA A 213 -11.90 7.60 -3.64
CA ALA A 213 -11.87 8.86 -2.91
C ALA A 213 -10.45 9.45 -2.77
N PHE A 214 -9.45 8.59 -2.69
CA PHE A 214 -8.06 8.97 -2.44
C PHE A 214 -7.12 8.76 -3.63
N ALA A 215 -7.65 8.48 -4.82
CA ALA A 215 -6.83 8.35 -6.03
C ALA A 215 -6.00 9.63 -6.27
N ASN A 216 -4.68 9.48 -6.39
CA ASN A 216 -3.73 10.59 -6.48
C ASN A 216 -2.49 10.23 -7.32
N SER A 217 -2.69 9.51 -8.42
CA SER A 217 -1.61 9.11 -9.33
C SER A 217 -2.04 9.05 -10.80
N PRO A 218 -2.43 10.17 -11.43
CA PRO A 218 -2.91 10.15 -12.81
C PRO A 218 -1.81 10.15 -13.89
N VAL A 219 -0.53 10.24 -13.47
CA VAL A 219 0.64 10.38 -14.35
C VAL A 219 1.69 9.35 -13.99
N HIS A 220 2.30 8.76 -15.02
CA HIS A 220 3.45 7.88 -14.88
C HIS A 220 4.30 7.97 -16.15
N GLU A 221 5.63 7.95 -16.01
CA GLU A 221 6.56 8.04 -17.15
C GLU A 221 6.34 9.26 -18.05
N GLY A 222 5.97 10.40 -17.46
CA GLY A 222 5.74 11.66 -18.16
C GLY A 222 4.45 11.73 -18.97
N ARG A 223 3.54 10.75 -18.84
CA ARG A 223 2.26 10.71 -19.56
C ARG A 223 1.07 10.54 -18.63
N LEU A 224 -0.05 11.13 -19.02
CA LEU A 224 -1.35 10.80 -18.45
C LEU A 224 -1.64 9.33 -18.76
N THR A 225 -1.99 8.56 -17.74
CA THR A 225 -2.18 7.11 -17.89
C THR A 225 -3.63 6.74 -18.22
N GLY A 226 -4.56 7.68 -18.05
CA GLY A 226 -6.00 7.44 -18.14
C GLY A 226 -6.60 6.86 -16.85
N TRP A 227 -5.79 6.65 -15.82
CA TRP A 227 -6.22 6.25 -14.48
C TRP A 227 -6.27 7.46 -13.54
N ARG A 228 -7.10 7.40 -12.51
CA ARG A 228 -6.99 8.32 -11.36
C ARG A 228 -5.98 7.79 -10.35
N SER A 229 -5.94 6.47 -10.16
CA SER A 229 -4.88 5.79 -9.41
C SER A 229 -4.13 4.81 -10.33
N THR A 230 -3.03 5.28 -10.93
CA THR A 230 -2.08 4.40 -11.64
C THR A 230 -1.43 3.42 -10.66
N ARG A 231 -1.20 3.84 -9.41
CA ARG A 231 -0.66 2.94 -8.39
C ARG A 231 -1.54 1.70 -8.23
N GLN A 232 -2.86 1.88 -8.14
CA GLN A 232 -3.77 0.74 -8.00
C GLN A 232 -3.82 -0.14 -9.26
N SER A 233 -3.68 0.44 -10.47
CA SER A 233 -3.61 -0.35 -11.70
C SER A 233 -2.34 -1.23 -11.75
N LEU A 234 -1.20 -0.71 -11.29
CA LEU A 234 0.04 -1.49 -11.17
C LEU A 234 -0.16 -2.73 -10.27
N TRP A 235 -1.00 -2.65 -9.23
CA TRP A 235 -1.21 -3.76 -8.29
C TRP A 235 -2.09 -4.85 -8.91
N ALA A 236 -3.02 -4.45 -9.78
CA ALA A 236 -3.82 -5.37 -10.58
C ALA A 236 -2.99 -6.03 -11.71
N GLU A 237 -1.90 -5.41 -12.17
CA GLU A 237 -0.99 -6.01 -13.15
C GLU A 237 0.04 -6.98 -12.52
N ILE A 238 0.23 -6.93 -11.20
CA ILE A 238 1.06 -7.92 -10.49
C ILE A 238 0.33 -9.26 -10.40
N GLU A 239 1.11 -10.33 -10.60
CA GLU A 239 0.68 -11.73 -10.55
C GLU A 239 -0.38 -12.02 -9.46
N PRO A 240 -1.58 -12.51 -9.85
CA PRO A 240 -2.71 -12.66 -8.92
C PRO A 240 -2.45 -13.60 -7.75
N GLY A 241 -1.48 -14.52 -7.80
CA GLY A 241 -1.10 -15.42 -6.71
C GLY A 241 -0.63 -14.71 -5.42
N ARG A 242 -0.24 -13.44 -5.50
CA ARG A 242 0.12 -12.62 -4.32
C ARG A 242 -0.62 -11.30 -4.16
N SER A 243 -1.13 -10.72 -5.25
CA SER A 243 -1.82 -9.41 -5.23
C SER A 243 -3.33 -9.51 -4.98
N ALA A 244 -3.95 -10.67 -5.25
CA ALA A 244 -5.37 -10.87 -5.02
C ALA A 244 -5.75 -11.05 -3.53
N ALA A 245 -6.91 -10.52 -3.17
CA ALA A 245 -7.61 -10.82 -1.93
C ALA A 245 -8.12 -12.29 -1.92
N PRO A 246 -8.22 -12.93 -0.74
CA PRO A 246 -8.85 -14.24 -0.65
C PRO A 246 -10.38 -14.14 -0.83
N PRO A 247 -11.08 -15.26 -1.08
CA PRO A 247 -12.53 -15.30 -1.13
C PRO A 247 -13.18 -14.76 0.14
N LEU A 248 -14.18 -13.89 0.00
CA LEU A 248 -14.83 -13.20 1.13
C LEU A 248 -16.03 -13.96 1.71
N ASP A 249 -16.57 -14.92 0.97
CA ASP A 249 -17.65 -15.81 1.41
C ASP A 249 -17.16 -16.94 2.33
N ALA A 250 -15.85 -17.19 2.34
CA ALA A 250 -15.20 -18.13 3.25
C ALA A 250 -14.85 -17.51 4.62
N GLU A 251 -14.56 -18.38 5.59
CA GLU A 251 -14.04 -17.98 6.90
C GLU A 251 -12.67 -17.27 6.72
N PRO A 252 -12.46 -16.03 7.23
CA PRO A 252 -11.27 -15.23 6.95
C PRO A 252 -9.93 -15.91 7.24
N ARG A 253 -9.78 -16.59 8.38
CA ARG A 253 -8.52 -17.25 8.75
C ARG A 253 -8.22 -18.40 7.81
N ALA A 254 -9.21 -19.23 7.50
CA ALA A 254 -9.09 -20.34 6.56
C ALA A 254 -8.77 -19.83 5.15
N ALA A 255 -9.52 -18.85 4.65
CA ALA A 255 -9.33 -18.28 3.32
C ALA A 255 -7.93 -17.65 3.17
N TRP A 256 -7.45 -16.93 4.19
CA TRP A 256 -6.09 -16.41 4.20
C TRP A 256 -5.04 -17.52 4.30
N THR A 257 -5.29 -18.58 5.09
CA THR A 257 -4.35 -19.70 5.22
C THR A 257 -4.16 -20.43 3.89
N GLU A 258 -5.25 -20.78 3.20
CA GLU A 258 -5.18 -21.40 1.87
C GLU A 258 -4.41 -20.50 0.90
N ARG A 259 -4.70 -19.19 0.94
CA ARG A 259 -4.01 -18.19 0.14
C ARG A 259 -2.50 -18.15 0.40
N VAL A 260 -2.06 -18.18 1.66
CA VAL A 260 -0.65 -18.17 2.03
C VAL A 260 0.05 -19.44 1.55
N LEU A 261 -0.58 -20.60 1.75
CA LEU A 261 -0.03 -21.89 1.34
C LEU A 261 0.07 -22.01 -0.19
N ASP A 262 -0.94 -21.55 -0.93
CA ASP A 262 -0.99 -21.68 -2.39
C ASP A 262 -0.25 -20.57 -3.13
N ALA A 263 0.13 -19.49 -2.44
CA ALA A 263 0.92 -18.43 -3.05
C ALA A 263 2.31 -18.95 -3.48
N PRO A 264 2.80 -18.54 -4.67
CA PRO A 264 4.15 -18.88 -5.10
C PRO A 264 5.21 -18.27 -4.18
N VAL A 265 6.24 -19.04 -3.86
CA VAL A 265 7.42 -18.58 -3.12
C VAL A 265 8.19 -17.63 -4.02
N MET A 266 8.38 -16.39 -3.57
CA MET A 266 9.14 -15.38 -4.32
C MET A 266 10.64 -15.53 -4.10
N CYS A 267 11.02 -15.88 -2.86
CA CYS A 267 12.39 -15.78 -2.37
C CYS A 267 12.66 -16.90 -1.35
N VAL A 268 13.83 -17.52 -1.43
CA VAL A 268 14.32 -18.47 -0.41
C VAL A 268 15.56 -17.88 0.25
N ARG A 269 15.46 -17.52 1.53
CA ARG A 269 16.58 -16.94 2.28
C ARG A 269 17.72 -17.94 2.45
N ALA A 270 18.93 -17.44 2.24
CA ALA A 270 20.21 -18.14 2.42
C ALA A 270 21.25 -17.19 3.03
N GLU A 271 22.33 -17.75 3.59
CA GLU A 271 23.44 -16.96 4.17
C GLU A 271 24.10 -16.06 3.13
N GLU A 272 24.26 -16.57 1.91
CA GLU A 272 24.76 -15.84 0.75
C GLU A 272 23.71 -15.82 -0.37
N GLY A 273 23.76 -14.79 -1.22
CA GLY A 273 22.90 -14.69 -2.39
C GLY A 273 23.28 -15.68 -3.50
N PRO A 274 22.42 -15.87 -4.51
CA PRO A 274 21.12 -15.23 -4.69
C PRO A 274 19.99 -15.93 -3.90
N TRP A 275 18.96 -15.16 -3.51
CA TRP A 275 17.78 -15.66 -2.80
C TRP A 275 16.65 -16.18 -3.73
N ASP A 276 17.01 -16.70 -4.91
CA ASP A 276 16.02 -17.15 -5.89
C ASP A 276 15.20 -18.34 -5.39
N ALA A 277 13.89 -18.30 -5.66
CA ALA A 277 13.02 -19.45 -5.50
C ALA A 277 12.88 -20.23 -6.81
N PRO A 278 12.78 -21.58 -6.76
CA PRO A 278 12.40 -22.39 -7.92
C PRO A 278 11.09 -21.90 -8.54
N GLU A 279 11.04 -21.85 -9.87
CA GLU A 279 9.86 -21.39 -10.59
C GLU A 279 8.64 -22.28 -10.33
N GLY A 280 7.49 -21.66 -10.06
CA GLY A 280 6.23 -22.37 -9.79
C GLY A 280 6.14 -23.05 -8.42
N LEU A 281 7.16 -22.94 -7.56
CA LEU A 281 7.11 -23.49 -6.21
C LEU A 281 6.09 -22.71 -5.36
N THR A 282 5.02 -23.36 -4.94
CA THR A 282 4.10 -22.82 -3.91
C THR A 282 4.66 -23.07 -2.51
N PHE A 283 4.22 -22.30 -1.51
CA PHE A 283 4.63 -22.57 -0.13
C PHE A 283 4.17 -23.96 0.32
N ARG A 284 2.97 -24.39 -0.10
CA ARG A 284 2.43 -25.74 0.16
C ARG A 284 3.32 -26.82 -0.45
N ASP A 285 3.76 -26.65 -1.69
CA ASP A 285 4.69 -27.57 -2.34
C ASP A 285 6.02 -27.65 -1.60
N TRP A 286 6.51 -26.51 -1.10
CA TRP A 286 7.73 -26.46 -0.31
C TRP A 286 7.58 -27.23 1.01
N VAL A 287 6.48 -27.03 1.73
CA VAL A 287 6.15 -27.77 2.96
C VAL A 287 6.04 -29.28 2.69
N ARG A 288 5.51 -29.67 1.52
CA ARG A 288 5.43 -31.07 1.07
C ARG A 288 6.77 -31.65 0.57
N GLY A 289 7.87 -30.93 0.75
CA GLY A 289 9.23 -31.41 0.45
C GLY A 289 9.67 -31.23 -1.01
N LYS A 290 8.96 -30.43 -1.82
CA LYS A 290 9.36 -30.15 -3.21
C LYS A 290 10.32 -28.96 -3.36
N GLY A 291 10.58 -28.23 -2.28
CA GLY A 291 11.51 -27.08 -2.30
C GLY A 291 12.96 -27.47 -2.01
N PRO A 292 13.88 -26.49 -1.97
CA PRO A 292 15.33 -26.73 -1.93
C PRO A 292 15.86 -27.32 -0.61
N ARG A 293 15.09 -27.16 0.48
CA ARG A 293 15.40 -27.65 1.83
C ARG A 293 14.10 -27.75 2.64
N PRO A 294 14.10 -28.38 3.84
CA PRO A 294 12.95 -28.29 4.75
C PRO A 294 12.56 -26.84 5.07
N VAL A 295 11.26 -26.61 5.19
CA VAL A 295 10.66 -25.30 5.54
C VAL A 295 10.80 -25.05 7.04
N THR A 296 11.09 -23.80 7.40
CA THR A 296 11.15 -23.31 8.78
C THR A 296 10.06 -22.28 9.05
N GLU A 297 9.81 -21.98 10.32
CA GLU A 297 8.91 -20.89 10.72
C GLU A 297 9.39 -19.53 10.18
N GLU A 298 10.71 -19.32 10.08
CA GLU A 298 11.28 -18.11 9.49
C GLU A 298 10.97 -17.98 7.99
N ASP A 299 10.88 -19.09 7.27
CA ASP A 299 10.47 -19.09 5.86
C ASP A 299 9.01 -18.69 5.72
N LEU A 300 8.11 -19.19 6.58
CA LEU A 300 6.72 -18.75 6.62
C LEU A 300 6.63 -17.25 6.93
N ALA A 301 7.35 -16.81 7.97
CA ALA A 301 7.40 -15.42 8.37
C ALA A 301 7.78 -14.50 7.24
N TYR A 302 8.83 -14.88 6.51
CA TYR A 302 9.32 -14.13 5.37
C TYR A 302 8.37 -14.20 4.18
N HIS A 303 7.83 -15.38 3.86
CA HIS A 303 6.86 -15.57 2.77
C HIS A 303 5.63 -14.65 2.93
N LEU A 304 5.10 -14.51 4.14
CA LEU A 304 3.99 -13.60 4.46
C LEU A 304 4.28 -12.14 4.11
N THR A 305 5.54 -11.69 4.17
CA THR A 305 5.93 -10.33 3.78
C THR A 305 5.87 -10.09 2.27
N THR A 306 5.90 -11.16 1.47
CA THR A 306 5.89 -11.12 -0.01
C THR A 306 4.49 -11.20 -0.63
N LEU A 307 3.45 -11.19 0.21
CA LEU A 307 2.05 -11.11 -0.20
C LEU A 307 1.58 -9.66 -0.12
N PHE A 308 0.91 -9.23 -1.19
CA PHE A 308 0.50 -7.83 -1.39
C PHE A 308 -1.00 -7.70 -1.71
N PRO A 309 -1.91 -8.37 -0.95
CA PRO A 309 -3.35 -8.18 -1.13
C PRO A 309 -3.75 -6.73 -0.78
N PRO A 310 -4.94 -6.25 -1.17
CA PRO A 310 -5.39 -4.92 -0.78
C PRO A 310 -5.56 -4.75 0.74
N VAL A 311 -5.92 -5.83 1.45
CA VAL A 311 -5.97 -5.89 2.91
C VAL A 311 -5.13 -7.07 3.37
N ARG A 312 -4.10 -6.80 4.19
CA ARG A 312 -3.18 -7.84 4.68
C ARG A 312 -3.36 -8.05 6.18
N PRO A 313 -3.61 -9.28 6.64
CA PRO A 313 -3.68 -9.59 8.06
C PRO A 313 -2.27 -9.95 8.59
N ARG A 314 -1.74 -9.17 9.54
CA ARG A 314 -0.42 -9.37 10.19
C ARG A 314 -0.50 -9.42 11.72
N GLY A 315 -1.67 -9.78 12.24
CA GLY A 315 -2.06 -9.62 13.64
C GLY A 315 -2.99 -8.42 13.83
N HIS A 316 -2.93 -7.48 12.90
CA HIS A 316 -3.87 -6.39 12.65
C HIS A 316 -4.25 -6.41 11.16
N LEU A 317 -5.24 -5.64 10.75
CA LEU A 317 -5.61 -5.41 9.36
C LEU A 317 -4.86 -4.20 8.83
N GLU A 318 -4.05 -4.41 7.81
CA GLU A 318 -3.32 -3.37 7.09
C GLU A 318 -4.04 -3.10 5.76
N LEU A 319 -4.63 -1.91 5.60
CA LEU A 319 -5.32 -1.47 4.39
C LEU A 319 -4.32 -0.74 3.49
N ARG A 320 -4.01 -1.30 2.32
CA ARG A 320 -2.84 -0.94 1.49
C ARG A 320 -3.15 -0.19 0.20
N MET A 321 -4.42 0.13 -0.04
CA MET A 321 -4.92 0.58 -1.35
C MET A 321 -4.88 2.10 -1.56
N ILE A 322 -4.57 2.89 -0.52
CA ILE A 322 -4.65 4.35 -0.55
C ILE A 322 -3.34 4.92 -1.09
N ASP A 323 -3.41 5.71 -2.16
CA ASP A 323 -2.26 6.45 -2.69
C ASP A 323 -1.70 7.43 -1.64
N ALA A 324 -0.41 7.75 -1.69
CA ALA A 324 0.12 8.87 -0.93
C ALA A 324 -0.63 10.16 -1.31
N GLN A 325 -1.01 10.96 -0.30
CA GLN A 325 -1.93 12.09 -0.45
C GLN A 325 -1.21 13.44 -0.53
N PRO A 326 -1.76 14.42 -1.28
CA PRO A 326 -1.08 15.70 -1.50
C PRO A 326 -1.06 16.56 -0.23
N GLY A 327 -0.08 17.46 -0.16
CA GLY A 327 0.13 18.36 0.97
C GLY A 327 0.95 17.74 2.10
N GLU A 328 1.41 18.59 3.02
CA GLU A 328 2.32 18.16 4.10
C GLU A 328 1.69 17.14 5.04
N ASP A 329 0.38 17.25 5.27
CA ASP A 329 -0.37 16.42 6.21
C ASP A 329 -1.52 15.65 5.53
N GLY A 330 -1.42 15.41 4.21
CA GLY A 330 -2.46 14.78 3.41
C GLY A 330 -2.91 13.40 3.89
N TRP A 331 -2.05 12.70 4.65
CA TRP A 331 -2.31 11.39 5.23
C TRP A 331 -3.35 11.39 6.36
N ARG A 332 -3.60 12.54 7.01
CA ARG A 332 -4.49 12.64 8.17
C ARG A 332 -5.93 12.29 7.82
N VAL A 333 -6.42 12.69 6.64
CA VAL A 333 -7.80 12.42 6.22
C VAL A 333 -8.06 10.94 5.95
N PRO A 334 -7.24 10.21 5.14
CA PRO A 334 -7.36 8.77 5.00
C PRO A 334 -7.38 8.02 6.33
N LEU A 335 -6.46 8.36 7.24
CA LEU A 335 -6.39 7.76 8.56
C LEU A 335 -7.67 8.02 9.36
N ALA A 336 -8.09 9.28 9.45
CA ALA A 336 -9.24 9.69 10.25
C ALA A 336 -10.56 9.07 9.74
N VAL A 337 -10.80 9.09 8.43
CA VAL A 337 -12.00 8.51 7.82
C VAL A 337 -12.02 7.00 8.03
N THR A 338 -10.90 6.32 7.81
CA THR A 338 -10.81 4.87 7.96
C THR A 338 -11.01 4.47 9.43
N CYS A 339 -10.33 5.10 10.39
CA CYS A 339 -10.57 4.87 11.82
C CYS A 339 -12.02 5.11 12.22
N ALA A 340 -12.62 6.21 11.75
CA ALA A 340 -14.00 6.54 12.09
C ALA A 340 -14.99 5.46 11.65
N LEU A 341 -14.80 4.91 10.44
CA LEU A 341 -15.68 3.88 9.89
C LEU A 341 -15.47 2.50 10.53
N PHE A 342 -14.35 2.27 11.18
CA PHE A 342 -14.04 0.98 11.81
C PHE A 342 -14.24 0.97 13.32
N ASP A 343 -13.83 2.01 14.04
CA ASP A 343 -13.71 1.94 15.50
C ASP A 343 -14.93 2.54 16.22
N ASP A 344 -15.72 3.39 15.54
CA ASP A 344 -17.04 3.81 16.03
C ASP A 344 -18.12 2.82 15.58
N ALA A 345 -18.76 2.13 16.53
CA ALA A 345 -19.68 1.03 16.22
C ALA A 345 -20.90 1.45 15.37
N GLU A 346 -21.40 2.68 15.54
CA GLU A 346 -22.52 3.19 14.75
C GLU A 346 -22.08 3.48 13.30
N ALA A 347 -20.90 4.07 13.14
CA ALA A 347 -20.30 4.31 11.84
C ALA A 347 -19.98 3.02 11.11
N THR A 348 -19.48 1.98 11.79
CA THR A 348 -19.19 0.67 11.20
C THR A 348 -20.41 0.04 10.56
N GLU A 349 -21.53 -0.01 11.29
CA GLU A 349 -22.76 -0.58 10.75
C GLU A 349 -23.38 0.25 9.63
N THR A 350 -23.21 1.57 9.70
CA THR A 350 -23.68 2.48 8.65
C THR A 350 -22.83 2.35 7.38
N ALA A 351 -21.50 2.36 7.51
CA ALA A 351 -20.56 2.14 6.42
C ALA A 351 -20.79 0.78 5.76
N TYR A 352 -20.94 -0.30 6.54
CA TYR A 352 -21.22 -1.62 6.00
C TYR A 352 -22.48 -1.65 5.14
N ARG A 353 -23.57 -1.01 5.59
CA ARG A 353 -24.81 -0.92 4.80
C ARG A 353 -24.64 -0.11 3.51
N ILE A 354 -23.83 0.95 3.55
CA ILE A 354 -23.52 1.78 2.38
C ILE A 354 -22.76 0.99 1.33
N VAL A 355 -21.73 0.24 1.73
CA VAL A 355 -20.82 -0.41 0.76
C VAL A 355 -21.25 -1.80 0.33
N LYS A 356 -22.10 -2.48 1.12
CA LYS A 356 -22.55 -3.85 0.80
C LYS A 356 -23.16 -3.99 -0.61
N PRO A 357 -24.03 -3.09 -1.10
CA PRO A 357 -24.59 -3.21 -2.44
C PRO A 357 -23.54 -3.18 -3.56
N LEU A 358 -22.42 -2.48 -3.36
CA LEU A 358 -21.34 -2.41 -4.36
C LEU A 358 -20.72 -3.80 -4.62
N ALA A 359 -20.82 -4.74 -3.69
CA ALA A 359 -20.30 -6.10 -3.86
C ALA A 359 -20.87 -6.80 -5.11
N GLU A 360 -22.08 -6.45 -5.54
CA GLU A 360 -22.71 -7.00 -6.75
C GLU A 360 -21.95 -6.62 -8.03
N ARG A 361 -21.19 -5.51 -8.00
CA ARG A 361 -20.34 -5.05 -9.10
C ARG A 361 -18.94 -5.68 -9.08
N ALA A 362 -18.54 -6.32 -7.99
CA ALA A 362 -17.22 -6.94 -7.84
C ALA A 362 -17.11 -8.27 -8.63
N THR A 363 -17.31 -8.20 -9.94
CA THR A 363 -17.30 -9.33 -10.88
C THR A 363 -15.98 -9.45 -11.63
N GLY A 364 -15.66 -10.64 -12.16
CA GLY A 364 -14.46 -10.84 -12.97
C GLY A 364 -13.21 -11.31 -12.23
N GLY A 365 -13.26 -11.44 -10.90
CA GLY A 365 -12.18 -12.00 -10.09
C GLY A 365 -12.18 -11.54 -8.64
N PRO A 366 -11.21 -11.96 -7.83
CA PRO A 366 -10.96 -11.36 -6.52
C PRO A 366 -10.43 -9.92 -6.67
N ALA A 367 -10.62 -9.09 -5.66
CA ALA A 367 -9.97 -7.78 -5.58
C ALA A 367 -8.43 -7.93 -5.66
N PRO A 368 -7.68 -6.98 -6.24
CA PRO A 368 -8.16 -5.80 -6.95
C PRO A 368 -8.47 -6.06 -8.44
N HIS A 369 -8.53 -7.32 -8.88
CA HIS A 369 -8.64 -7.73 -10.29
C HIS A 369 -10.07 -7.75 -10.85
N ASN A 370 -11.02 -7.12 -10.15
CA ASN A 370 -12.44 -7.16 -10.50
C ASN A 370 -12.93 -5.81 -11.01
N ALA A 371 -14.08 -5.82 -11.70
CA ALA A 371 -14.60 -4.65 -12.40
C ALA A 371 -14.81 -3.42 -11.49
N LEU A 372 -15.24 -3.63 -10.24
CA LEU A 372 -15.44 -2.53 -9.29
C LEU A 372 -14.12 -1.87 -8.88
N TRP A 373 -13.08 -2.66 -8.61
CA TRP A 373 -11.76 -2.14 -8.27
C TRP A 373 -11.09 -1.45 -9.45
N GLU A 374 -11.26 -2.00 -10.66
CA GLU A 374 -10.78 -1.37 -11.89
C GLU A 374 -11.45 -0.01 -12.11
N GLU A 375 -12.78 0.06 -12.00
CA GLU A 375 -13.53 1.30 -12.18
C GLU A 375 -13.15 2.35 -11.13
N ALA A 376 -12.97 1.94 -9.87
CA ALA A 376 -12.50 2.80 -8.80
C ALA A 376 -11.12 3.40 -9.10
N ALA A 377 -10.18 2.60 -9.61
CA ALA A 377 -8.85 3.08 -9.98
C ALA A 377 -8.89 3.98 -11.24
N ARG A 378 -9.74 3.65 -12.22
CA ARG A 378 -9.80 4.32 -13.52
C ARG A 378 -10.50 5.67 -13.44
N SER A 379 -11.71 5.66 -12.90
CA SER A 379 -12.63 6.79 -12.92
C SER A 379 -12.73 7.52 -11.59
N GLY A 380 -12.28 6.89 -10.49
CA GLY A 380 -12.40 7.46 -9.15
C GLY A 380 -13.85 7.80 -8.82
N LEU A 381 -14.08 9.01 -8.32
CA LEU A 381 -15.42 9.50 -7.96
C LEU A 381 -16.22 10.09 -9.12
N ALA A 382 -15.74 9.95 -10.36
CA ALA A 382 -16.57 10.17 -11.54
C ALA A 382 -17.61 9.05 -11.73
N ASP A 383 -17.37 7.86 -11.16
CA ASP A 383 -18.37 6.79 -11.05
C ASP A 383 -19.48 7.22 -10.04
N PRO A 384 -20.75 7.28 -10.47
CA PRO A 384 -21.82 7.81 -9.62
C PRO A 384 -22.08 7.02 -8.33
N GLU A 385 -21.98 5.69 -8.37
CA GLU A 385 -22.26 4.84 -7.21
C GLU A 385 -21.11 4.88 -6.20
N LEU A 386 -19.86 4.88 -6.68
CA LEU A 386 -18.68 5.08 -5.81
C LEU A 386 -18.70 6.48 -5.19
N ARG A 387 -19.14 7.50 -5.94
CA ARG A 387 -19.34 8.86 -5.41
C ARG A 387 -20.39 8.90 -4.31
N GLU A 388 -21.55 8.28 -4.53
CA GLU A 388 -22.64 8.23 -3.55
C GLU A 388 -22.15 7.53 -2.27
N ALA A 389 -21.52 6.36 -2.42
CA ALA A 389 -20.97 5.60 -1.31
C ALA A 389 -19.88 6.39 -0.56
N ALA A 390 -18.92 7.00 -1.26
CA ALA A 390 -17.88 7.83 -0.65
C ALA A 390 -18.49 9.01 0.10
N THR A 391 -19.43 9.73 -0.51
CA THR A 391 -20.08 10.89 0.12
C THR A 391 -20.79 10.49 1.42
N ALA A 392 -21.52 9.37 1.40
CA ALA A 392 -22.20 8.84 2.57
C ALA A 392 -21.20 8.38 3.65
N CYS A 393 -20.16 7.62 3.28
CA CYS A 393 -19.11 7.18 4.18
C CYS A 393 -18.38 8.34 4.86
N PHE A 394 -18.00 9.39 4.12
CA PHE A 394 -17.35 10.57 4.69
C PHE A 394 -18.29 11.35 5.62
N ALA A 395 -19.58 11.47 5.29
CA ALA A 395 -20.57 12.06 6.19
C ALA A 395 -20.72 11.26 7.49
N THR A 396 -20.74 9.92 7.40
CA THR A 396 -20.73 9.02 8.56
C THR A 396 -19.47 9.20 9.39
N ALA A 397 -18.29 9.26 8.77
CA ALA A 397 -17.02 9.50 9.46
C ALA A 397 -17.03 10.82 10.22
N LEU A 398 -17.50 11.91 9.60
CA LEU A 398 -17.60 13.23 10.23
C LEU A 398 -18.47 13.24 11.49
N GLN A 399 -19.53 12.45 11.52
CA GLN A 399 -20.38 12.32 12.70
C GLN A 399 -19.69 11.53 13.82
N ALA A 400 -18.84 10.56 13.48
CA ALA A 400 -18.15 9.70 14.42
C ALA A 400 -16.87 10.29 15.00
N LEU A 401 -16.15 11.13 14.26
CA LEU A 401 -14.88 11.71 14.67
C LEU A 401 -14.91 12.37 16.06
N PRO A 402 -15.92 13.20 16.43
CA PRO A 402 -16.01 13.75 17.78
C PRO A 402 -16.18 12.69 18.88
N ARG A 403 -16.89 11.59 18.60
CA ARG A 403 -17.06 10.47 19.55
C ARG A 403 -15.77 9.69 19.79
N LEU A 404 -14.89 9.67 18.78
CA LEU A 404 -13.55 9.09 18.87
C LEU A 404 -12.51 10.06 19.45
N GLY A 405 -12.92 11.25 19.88
CA GLY A 405 -12.03 12.26 20.47
C GLY A 405 -11.13 12.96 19.45
N ALA A 406 -11.49 12.96 18.16
CA ALA A 406 -10.78 13.76 17.17
C ALA A 406 -10.94 15.26 17.46
N GLY A 407 -9.85 16.02 17.36
CA GLY A 407 -9.87 17.47 17.53
C GLY A 407 -10.63 18.21 16.42
N GLU A 408 -10.96 19.48 16.66
CA GLU A 408 -11.67 20.33 15.71
C GLU A 408 -10.90 20.50 14.39
N GLU A 409 -9.58 20.65 14.45
CA GLU A 409 -8.73 20.81 13.27
C GLU A 409 -8.80 19.60 12.35
N LEU A 410 -8.66 18.38 12.88
CA LEU A 410 -8.73 17.16 12.10
C LEU A 410 -10.14 16.97 11.51
N THR A 411 -11.17 17.25 12.29
CA THR A 411 -12.57 17.19 11.83
C THR A 411 -12.82 18.19 10.69
N ALA A 412 -12.29 19.41 10.81
CA ALA A 412 -12.38 20.43 9.77
C ALA A 412 -11.62 20.04 8.49
N GLN A 413 -10.46 19.40 8.60
CA GLN A 413 -9.72 18.87 7.46
C GLN A 413 -10.53 17.80 6.70
N VAL A 414 -11.14 16.86 7.42
CA VAL A 414 -12.02 15.84 6.81
C VAL A 414 -13.24 16.50 6.16
N ALA A 415 -13.83 17.53 6.78
CA ALA A 415 -14.97 18.24 6.22
C ALA A 415 -14.58 18.97 4.92
N ALA A 416 -13.45 19.69 4.92
CA ALA A 416 -12.93 20.37 3.74
C ALA A 416 -12.61 19.38 2.60
N PHE A 417 -12.00 18.23 2.91
CA PHE A 417 -11.77 17.18 1.93
C PHE A 417 -13.09 16.65 1.36
N THR A 418 -14.10 16.43 2.21
CA THR A 418 -15.42 15.92 1.81
C THR A 418 -16.11 16.86 0.82
N GLU A 419 -16.08 18.17 1.05
CA GLU A 419 -16.64 19.17 0.11
C GLU A 419 -15.88 19.21 -1.21
N ARG A 420 -14.55 19.23 -1.15
CA ARG A 420 -13.70 19.41 -2.33
C ARG A 420 -13.74 18.20 -3.27
N TYR A 421 -13.86 17.00 -2.72
CA TYR A 421 -13.67 15.75 -3.45
C TYR A 421 -14.95 14.89 -3.50
N PRO A 422 -15.33 14.04 -2.52
CA PRO A 422 -16.55 13.23 -2.57
C PRO A 422 -17.81 13.97 -3.04
N ARG A 423 -18.16 15.11 -2.41
CA ARG A 423 -19.37 15.85 -2.77
C ARG A 423 -19.32 16.45 -4.17
N ALA A 424 -18.13 16.80 -4.65
CA ALA A 424 -17.92 17.29 -6.00
C ALA A 424 -17.85 16.17 -7.05
N GLY A 425 -17.76 14.90 -6.64
CA GLY A 425 -17.48 13.78 -7.56
C GLY A 425 -16.07 13.81 -8.12
N ARG A 426 -15.13 14.31 -7.32
CA ARG A 426 -13.71 14.48 -7.68
C ARG A 426 -12.83 13.78 -6.66
N CYS A 427 -11.59 13.51 -7.02
CA CYS A 427 -10.53 13.01 -6.15
C CYS A 427 -9.26 13.87 -6.32
N PRO A 428 -8.23 13.72 -5.46
CA PRO A 428 -6.99 14.47 -5.57
C PRO A 428 -6.33 14.44 -6.96
N ALA A 429 -6.42 13.31 -7.67
CA ALA A 429 -5.92 13.20 -9.04
C ALA A 429 -6.57 14.20 -10.02
N ASP A 430 -7.83 14.61 -9.81
CA ASP A 430 -8.50 15.60 -10.67
C ASP A 430 -7.85 16.99 -10.56
N ASP A 431 -7.38 17.39 -9.38
CA ASP A 431 -6.69 18.67 -9.21
C ASP A 431 -5.34 18.70 -9.96
N PHE A 432 -4.64 17.56 -9.99
CA PHE A 432 -3.42 17.42 -10.79
C PHE A 432 -3.73 17.52 -12.29
N LEU A 433 -4.81 16.87 -12.74
CA LEU A 433 -5.23 16.87 -14.13
C LEU A 433 -5.64 18.27 -14.60
N ASP A 434 -6.38 19.02 -13.77
CA ASP A 434 -6.77 20.40 -14.09
C ASP A 434 -5.52 21.29 -14.27
N THR A 435 -4.54 21.15 -13.38
CA THR A 435 -3.26 21.88 -13.49
C THR A 435 -2.52 21.54 -14.80
N CYS A 436 -2.55 20.28 -15.24
CA CYS A 436 -1.93 19.85 -16.50
C CYS A 436 -2.68 20.35 -17.74
N LEU A 437 -4.01 20.45 -17.66
CA LEU A 437 -4.86 20.97 -18.74
C LEU A 437 -4.75 22.48 -18.87
N ASP A 438 -4.62 23.21 -17.76
CA ASP A 438 -4.40 24.66 -17.71
C ASP A 438 -3.02 25.08 -18.26
N ILE A 439 -2.07 24.15 -18.37
CA ILE A 439 -0.79 24.36 -19.07
C ILE A 439 -0.95 24.17 -20.60
N ARG A 440 -2.07 23.59 -21.08
CA ARG A 440 -2.36 23.35 -22.50
C ARG A 440 -3.33 24.32 -23.22
N PRO A 441 -3.57 25.60 -22.84
CA PRO A 441 -4.32 26.51 -23.69
C PRO A 441 -3.39 27.04 -24.80
N GLY A 442 -3.12 26.24 -25.84
CA GLY A 442 -2.22 26.71 -26.91
C GLY A 442 -1.91 25.77 -28.09
N ARG A 443 -2.52 24.60 -28.23
CA ARG A 443 -2.44 23.86 -29.51
C ARG A 443 -3.84 23.64 -30.06
N GLY A 444 -4.17 24.44 -31.09
CA GLY A 444 -5.26 24.14 -32.01
C GLY A 444 -5.07 22.77 -32.67
N PRO A 445 -6.11 22.23 -33.34
CA PRO A 445 -6.11 20.86 -33.83
C PRO A 445 -4.94 20.66 -34.80
N ALA A 446 -4.07 19.70 -34.50
CA ALA A 446 -3.07 19.24 -35.44
C ALA A 446 -3.81 18.52 -36.58
N GLU A 447 -3.81 19.12 -37.76
CA GLU A 447 -4.22 18.46 -38.99
C GLU A 447 -3.38 17.17 -39.17
N GLY A 448 -4.08 16.05 -39.33
CA GLY A 448 -3.44 14.76 -39.60
C GLY A 448 -2.70 14.76 -40.94
N PRO A 449 -1.71 13.88 -41.13
CA PRO A 449 -0.92 13.87 -42.35
C PRO A 449 -1.81 13.48 -43.53
N ALA A 450 -1.87 14.37 -44.53
CA ALA A 450 -2.54 14.14 -45.79
C ALA A 450 -1.97 12.89 -46.48
N ALA A 451 -2.86 12.00 -46.89
CA ALA A 451 -2.53 10.85 -47.71
C ALA A 451 -1.91 11.30 -49.03
N HIS A 452 -0.69 10.85 -49.31
CA HIS A 452 -0.08 10.97 -50.64
C HIS A 452 -0.89 10.13 -51.64
N GLY A 453 -1.70 10.82 -52.45
CA GLY A 453 -2.32 10.26 -53.64
C GLY A 453 -1.29 9.99 -54.73
N THR A 454 -1.20 8.75 -55.17
CA THR A 454 -0.49 8.33 -56.37
C THR A 454 -1.24 8.84 -57.61
N VAL A 455 -0.61 9.76 -58.34
CA VAL A 455 -1.08 10.25 -59.64
C VAL A 455 -0.84 9.17 -60.69
N ARG A 456 -1.92 8.75 -61.35
CA ARG A 456 -1.90 8.00 -62.62
C ARG A 456 -1.36 8.90 -63.73
N GLY A 457 -0.41 8.40 -64.52
CA GLY A 457 -0.09 8.92 -65.84
C GLY A 457 -0.28 7.82 -66.87
N GLU A 458 -1.33 7.94 -67.67
CA GLU A 458 -1.58 7.16 -68.89
C GLU A 458 -1.01 7.90 -70.12
N ASP A 459 -0.41 7.11 -71.01
CA ASP A 459 -0.41 7.14 -72.48
C ASP A 459 0.51 8.05 -73.34
N ALA A 460 1.53 7.36 -73.91
CA ALA A 460 1.80 7.10 -75.35
C ALA A 460 2.27 8.27 -76.28
N PRO A 461 2.75 8.03 -77.54
CA PRO A 461 3.04 6.77 -78.26
C PRO A 461 4.40 6.72 -79.03
N ALA A 462 4.83 5.51 -79.43
CA ALA A 462 5.26 5.08 -80.78
C ALA A 462 5.94 3.69 -80.71
#